data_AF-A0A3C1PMU7-F1
#
_entry.id   AF-A0A3C1PMU7-F1
#
_cell.length_a   1.000
_cell.length_b   1.000
_cell.length_c   1.000
_cell.angle_alpha   90.00
_cell.angle_beta   90.00
_cell.angle_gamma   90.00
#
_symmetry.space_group_name_H-M   'P 1'
#
loop_
_entity.id
_entity.type
_entity.pdbx_description
1 polymer ?
#
loop_
_entity_poly.entity_id
_entity_poly.type
_entity_poly.pdbx_seq_one_letter_code
_entity_poly.pdbx_strand_id
1 'polypeptide(L)'
;MFNKLKYFTMNITKKIEQLRIEKGWSVARLARESNIPTVSLRVMLNRKDVNNYSIDPLLKLAEALGVTVSYLVQEDNEDSQKPKLTRLQRDQLDRLMKAAIDEFFDSEGE
;
A
#
# COMPACT_ATOMS: atom_id res chain seq x y z
N MET A 1 -6.42 21.78 12.36
CA MET A 1 -5.85 20.69 13.18
C MET A 1 -5.46 19.57 12.22
N PHE A 2 -4.20 19.53 11.79
CA PHE A 2 -3.75 18.60 10.74
C PHE A 2 -3.73 17.17 11.30
N ASN A 3 -4.48 16.29 10.65
CA ASN A 3 -4.80 14.94 11.11
C ASN A 3 -3.55 14.05 11.14
N LYS A 4 -3.10 13.72 12.36
CA LYS A 4 -1.89 12.95 12.68
C LYS A 4 -1.97 11.46 12.31
N LEU A 5 -2.99 11.05 11.54
CA LEU A 5 -3.25 9.65 11.16
C LEU A 5 -2.63 9.22 9.83
N LYS A 6 -1.96 10.11 9.09
CA LYS A 6 -1.69 9.88 7.66
C LYS A 6 -0.40 9.12 7.32
N TYR A 7 0.32 8.55 8.29
CA TYR A 7 1.52 7.75 8.02
C TYR A 7 1.65 6.54 8.97
N PHE A 8 0.57 5.79 9.15
CA PHE A 8 0.74 4.41 9.63
C PHE A 8 1.24 3.60 8.43
N THR A 9 2.53 3.25 8.41
CA THR A 9 3.11 2.37 7.38
C THR A 9 2.21 1.14 7.24
N MET A 10 1.55 1.03 6.09
CA MET A 10 0.62 -0.06 5.81
C MET A 10 1.43 -1.35 5.68
N ASN A 11 1.29 -2.24 6.65
CA ASN A 11 1.93 -3.54 6.67
C ASN A 11 0.92 -4.64 6.31
N ILE A 12 1.42 -5.85 6.04
CA ILE A 12 0.61 -6.99 5.61
C ILE A 12 -0.56 -7.25 6.57
N THR A 13 -0.29 -7.26 7.88
CA THR A 13 -1.33 -7.46 8.91
C THR A 13 -2.43 -6.39 8.82
N LYS A 14 -2.06 -5.13 8.62
CA LYS A 14 -3.03 -4.02 8.50
C LYS A 14 -3.86 -4.13 7.24
N LYS A 15 -3.28 -4.55 6.11
CA LYS A 15 -4.03 -4.83 4.88
C LYS A 15 -5.06 -5.94 5.08
N ILE A 16 -4.66 -7.04 5.74
CA ILE A 16 -5.57 -8.13 6.09
C ILE A 16 -6.71 -7.63 7.00
N GLU A 17 -6.39 -6.82 8.02
CA GLU A 17 -7.39 -6.24 8.92
C GLU A 17 -8.39 -5.34 8.19
N GLN A 18 -7.88 -4.48 7.31
CA GLN A 18 -8.70 -3.55 6.53
C GLN A 18 -9.65 -4.31 5.60
N LEU A 19 -9.14 -5.21 4.75
CA LEU A 19 -9.95 -6.01 3.82
C LEU A 19 -11.01 -6.84 4.56
N ARG A 20 -10.67 -7.38 5.74
CA ARG A 20 -11.62 -8.10 6.60
C ARG A 20 -12.75 -7.17 7.07
N ILE A 21 -12.43 -5.94 7.49
CA ILE A 21 -13.41 -4.96 7.97
C ILE A 21 -14.31 -4.50 6.82
N GLU A 22 -13.75 -4.25 5.63
CA GLU A 22 -14.51 -3.86 4.43
C GLU A 22 -15.54 -4.92 4.04
N LYS A 23 -15.23 -6.21 4.23
CA LYS A 23 -16.19 -7.31 4.06
C LYS A 23 -17.18 -7.48 5.21
N GLY A 24 -17.07 -6.70 6.29
CA GLY A 24 -17.88 -6.86 7.50
C GLY A 24 -17.60 -8.16 8.26
N TRP A 25 -16.40 -8.73 8.13
CA TRP A 25 -16.07 -10.03 8.70
C TRP A 25 -15.46 -9.90 10.10
N SER A 26 -15.83 -10.80 11.01
CA SER A 26 -15.07 -11.00 12.25
C SER A 26 -13.80 -11.80 11.99
N VAL A 27 -12.85 -11.80 12.94
CA VAL A 27 -11.65 -12.66 12.85
C VAL A 27 -12.02 -14.14 12.76
N ALA A 28 -13.05 -14.57 13.49
CA ALA A 28 -13.55 -15.95 13.43
C ALA A 28 -14.22 -16.27 12.09
N ARG A 29 -14.80 -15.29 11.41
CA ARG A 29 -15.29 -15.47 10.04
C ARG A 29 -14.12 -15.63 9.08
N LEU A 30 -13.14 -14.70 9.10
CA LEU A 30 -11.94 -14.82 8.26
C LEU A 30 -11.22 -16.16 8.45
N ALA A 31 -11.10 -16.65 9.69
CA ALA A 31 -10.54 -17.97 9.99
C ALA A 31 -11.26 -19.11 9.25
N ARG A 32 -12.60 -19.11 9.26
CA ARG A 32 -13.41 -20.09 8.54
C ARG A 32 -13.23 -19.99 7.03
N GLU A 33 -13.32 -18.78 6.48
CA GLU A 33 -13.21 -18.55 5.03
C GLU A 33 -11.82 -18.90 4.47
N SER A 34 -10.76 -18.65 5.26
CA SER A 34 -9.37 -18.98 4.89
C SER A 34 -8.93 -20.39 5.26
N ASN A 35 -9.78 -21.17 5.93
CA ASN A 35 -9.41 -22.48 6.47
C ASN A 35 -8.10 -22.45 7.30
N ILE A 36 -7.98 -21.43 8.16
CA ILE A 36 -6.92 -21.27 9.16
C ILE A 36 -7.58 -21.34 10.53
N PRO A 37 -7.07 -22.16 11.48
CA PRO A 37 -7.64 -22.22 12.82
C PRO A 37 -7.71 -20.83 13.47
N THR A 38 -8.85 -20.48 14.06
CA THR A 38 -9.10 -19.14 14.64
C THR A 38 -8.04 -18.70 15.64
N VAL A 39 -7.53 -19.63 16.46
CA VAL A 39 -6.45 -19.36 17.42
C VAL A 39 -5.16 -19.00 16.70
N SER A 40 -4.78 -19.80 15.69
CA SER A 40 -3.61 -19.54 14.85
C SER A 40 -3.70 -18.20 14.15
N LEU A 41 -4.86 -17.88 13.54
CA LEU A 41 -5.07 -16.60 12.88
C LEU A 41 -4.95 -15.42 13.86
N ARG A 42 -5.51 -15.55 15.07
CA ARG A 42 -5.43 -14.50 16.09
C ARG A 42 -3.99 -14.28 16.57
N VAL A 43 -3.22 -15.34 16.78
CA VAL A 43 -1.78 -15.23 17.10
C VAL A 43 -1.03 -14.55 15.96
N MET A 44 -1.35 -14.94 14.72
CA MET A 44 -0.72 -14.42 13.52
C MET A 44 -0.99 -12.92 13.30
N LEU A 45 -2.19 -12.43 13.62
CA LEU A 45 -2.54 -11.01 13.50
C LEU A 45 -2.04 -10.14 14.67
N ASN A 46 -1.82 -10.73 15.86
CA ASN A 46 -1.38 -9.99 17.06
C ASN A 46 0.14 -9.94 17.28
N ARG A 47 0.93 -10.61 16.45
CA ARG A 47 2.39 -10.66 16.61
C ARG A 47 3.05 -9.31 16.30
N LYS A 48 4.21 -9.07 16.92
CA LYS A 48 5.02 -7.87 16.70
C LYS A 48 5.66 -7.82 15.31
N ASP A 49 5.96 -9.00 14.74
CA ASP A 49 6.55 -9.13 13.40
C ASP A 49 5.45 -9.22 12.32
N VAL A 50 4.94 -8.06 11.94
CA VAL A 50 3.74 -7.87 11.10
C VAL A 50 3.98 -8.07 9.60
N ASN A 51 5.21 -8.36 9.16
CA ASN A 51 5.56 -8.58 7.75
C ASN A 51 6.06 -10.00 7.44
N ASN A 52 6.29 -10.82 8.46
CA ASN A 52 6.90 -12.14 8.29
C ASN A 52 5.85 -13.25 8.26
N TYR A 53 5.09 -13.37 7.18
CA TYR A 53 4.13 -14.46 6.98
C TYR A 53 4.73 -15.56 6.12
N SER A 54 4.48 -16.83 6.48
CA SER A 54 4.70 -17.94 5.57
C SER A 54 3.77 -17.83 4.35
N ILE A 55 4.21 -18.37 3.20
CA ILE A 55 3.48 -18.27 1.93
C ILE A 55 2.11 -18.95 2.02
N ASP A 56 2.00 -20.12 2.64
CA ASP A 56 0.74 -20.87 2.68
C ASP A 56 -0.41 -20.11 3.40
N PRO A 57 -0.21 -19.53 4.61
CA PRO A 57 -1.20 -18.64 5.21
C PRO A 57 -1.55 -17.42 4.36
N LEU A 58 -0.58 -16.83 3.66
CA LEU A 58 -0.82 -15.67 2.79
C LEU A 58 -1.72 -16.04 1.61
N LEU A 59 -1.46 -17.17 0.96
CA LEU A 59 -2.28 -17.66 -0.15
C LEU A 59 -3.73 -17.87 0.28
N LYS A 60 -3.94 -18.57 1.39
CA LYS A 60 -5.26 -18.82 1.96
C LYS A 60 -6.02 -17.54 2.32
N LEU A 61 -5.31 -16.57 2.89
CA LEU A 61 -5.90 -15.27 3.23
C LEU A 61 -6.21 -14.44 2.00
N ALA A 62 -5.31 -14.42 1.02
CA ALA A 62 -5.52 -13.71 -0.24
C ALA A 62 -6.75 -14.26 -0.99
N GLU A 63 -6.86 -15.59 -1.10
CA GLU A 63 -7.99 -16.27 -1.70
C GLU A 63 -9.31 -15.94 -0.96
N ALA A 64 -9.35 -16.08 0.37
CA ALA A 64 -10.53 -15.76 1.16
C ALA A 64 -10.94 -14.27 1.05
N LEU A 65 -9.96 -13.37 0.99
CA LEU A 65 -10.19 -11.95 0.87
C LEU A 65 -10.47 -11.49 -0.57
N GLY A 66 -10.27 -12.36 -1.57
CA GLY A 66 -10.47 -12.03 -2.99
C GLY A 66 -9.43 -11.08 -3.54
N VAL A 67 -8.19 -11.14 -3.05
CA VAL A 67 -7.04 -10.34 -3.51
C VAL A 67 -5.88 -11.25 -3.89
N THR A 68 -4.83 -10.70 -4.49
CA THR A 68 -3.59 -11.46 -4.76
C THR A 68 -2.64 -11.39 -3.57
N VAL A 69 -1.75 -12.38 -3.43
CA VAL A 69 -0.66 -12.31 -2.43
C VAL A 69 0.22 -11.10 -2.67
N SER A 70 0.47 -10.75 -3.94
CA SER A 70 1.22 -9.55 -4.32
C SER A 70 0.62 -8.28 -3.71
N TYR A 71 -0.70 -8.12 -3.75
CA TYR A 71 -1.37 -6.97 -3.12
C TYR A 71 -1.15 -6.89 -1.61
N LEU A 72 -1.19 -8.05 -0.92
CA LEU A 72 -0.96 -8.12 0.52
C LEU A 72 0.48 -7.77 0.91
N VAL A 73 1.45 -8.15 0.09
CA VAL A 73 2.90 -7.97 0.36
C VAL A 73 3.43 -6.64 -0.17
N GLN A 74 2.76 -6.02 -1.14
CA GLN A 74 3.14 -4.71 -1.68
C GLN A 74 3.22 -3.70 -0.54
N GLU A 75 4.36 -3.06 -0.35
CA GLU A 75 4.47 -1.94 0.58
C GLU A 75 3.91 -0.69 -0.09
N ASP A 76 3.11 0.10 0.63
CA ASP A 76 2.54 1.36 0.09
C ASP A 76 3.61 2.42 -0.25
N ASN A 77 4.89 2.11 -0.05
CA ASN A 77 6.06 2.91 -0.43
C ASN A 77 6.56 2.63 -1.87
N GLU A 78 5.69 2.24 -2.79
CA GLU A 78 6.03 2.16 -4.22
C GLU A 78 6.15 3.54 -4.91
N ASP A 79 6.39 4.62 -4.16
CA ASP A 79 7.14 5.77 -4.70
C ASP A 79 8.61 5.41 -4.99
N SER A 80 9.10 4.26 -4.49
CA SER A 80 10.50 3.84 -4.59
C SER A 80 10.87 3.15 -5.92
N GLN A 81 9.90 2.85 -6.79
CA GLN A 81 10.15 2.37 -8.15
C GLN A 81 10.02 3.47 -9.22
N LYS A 82 10.02 4.75 -8.83
CA LYS A 82 10.22 5.81 -9.82
C LYS A 82 11.69 5.82 -10.22
N PRO A 83 12.04 5.57 -11.49
CA PRO A 83 13.42 5.73 -11.93
C PRO A 83 13.87 7.15 -11.58
N LYS A 84 14.96 7.28 -10.83
CA LYS A 84 15.55 8.60 -10.56
C LYS A 84 16.01 9.16 -11.90
N LEU A 85 15.46 10.31 -12.30
CA LEU A 85 15.91 11.03 -13.49
C LEU A 85 17.44 11.20 -13.43
N THR A 86 18.10 10.88 -14.53
CA THR A 86 19.53 11.19 -14.71
C THR A 86 19.73 12.71 -14.61
N ARG A 87 20.97 13.14 -14.39
CA ARG A 87 21.29 14.59 -14.33
C ARG A 87 20.80 15.32 -15.58
N LEU A 88 21.04 14.74 -16.76
CA LEU A 88 20.61 15.30 -18.05
C LEU A 88 19.09 15.40 -18.16
N GLN A 89 18.36 14.37 -17.72
CA GLN A 89 16.89 14.39 -17.78
C GLN A 89 16.28 15.41 -16.82
N ARG A 90 16.89 15.66 -15.66
CA ARG A 90 16.48 16.74 -14.76
C ARG A 90 16.72 18.10 -15.38
N ASP A 91 17.91 18.33 -15.92
CA ASP A 91 18.26 19.60 -16.56
C ASP A 91 17.32 19.91 -17.75
N GLN A 92 16.93 18.88 -18.51
CA GLN A 92 15.95 19.01 -19.60
C GLN A 92 14.56 19.36 -19.07
N LEU A 93 14.11 18.68 -18.02
CA LEU A 93 12.80 18.91 -17.42
C LEU A 93 12.70 20.33 -16.83
N ASP A 94 13.75 20.80 -16.15
CA ASP A 94 13.79 22.14 -15.57
C ASP A 94 13.71 23.24 -16.65
N ARG A 95 14.38 23.03 -17.79
CA ARG A 95 14.27 23.94 -18.94
C ARG A 95 12.87 23.97 -19.51
N LEU A 96 12.24 22.82 -19.66
CA LEU A 96 10.86 22.71 -20.17
C LEU A 96 9.86 23.33 -19.22
N MET A 97 9.98 23.09 -17.91
CA MET A 97 9.10 23.71 -16.90
C MET A 97 9.26 25.22 -16.91
N LYS A 98 10.49 25.73 -16.96
CA LYS A 98 10.73 27.17 -17.02
C LYS A 98 10.10 27.79 -18.27
N ALA A 99 10.33 27.21 -19.45
CA ALA A 99 9.75 27.70 -20.69
C ALA A 99 8.21 27.69 -20.65
N ALA A 100 7.60 26.62 -20.14
CA ALA A 100 6.14 26.51 -20.04
C ALA A 100 5.54 27.50 -19.03
N ILE A 101 6.25 27.77 -17.92
CA ILE A 101 5.84 28.78 -16.92
C ILE A 101 5.94 30.17 -17.55
N ASP A 102 7.06 30.50 -18.17
CA ASP A 102 7.28 31.81 -18.81
C ASP A 102 6.21 32.04 -19.91
N GLU A 103 5.95 31.04 -20.76
CA GLU A 103 4.90 31.09 -21.79
C GLU A 103 3.49 31.26 -21.20
N PHE A 104 3.19 30.60 -20.08
CA PHE A 104 1.90 30.73 -19.41
C PHE A 104 1.69 32.16 -18.85
N PHE A 105 2.69 32.72 -18.17
CA PHE A 105 2.58 34.03 -17.54
C PHE A 105 2.71 35.20 -18.53
N ASP A 106 3.38 35.02 -19.67
CA ASP A 106 3.41 36.01 -20.75
C ASP A 106 2.07 36.09 -21.52
N SER A 107 1.25 35.02 -21.48
CA SER A 107 -0.05 34.96 -22.15
C SER A 107 -1.22 35.65 -21.41
N GLU A 108 -1.05 36.01 -20.13
CA GLU A 108 -2.07 36.75 -19.35
C GLU A 108 -1.76 38.26 -19.24
N GLY A 109 -0.76 38.76 -19.98
CA GLY A 109 -0.28 40.14 -19.94
C GLY A 109 -0.73 41.06 -21.08
N GLU A 110 -1.54 40.58 -22.04
CA GLU A 110 -2.16 41.37 -23.13
C GLU A 110 -3.69 41.48 -22.96
#